data_AF-A0A3D2TK42-F1
#
_entry.id   AF-A0A3D2TK42-F1
#
_cell.length_a   1.000
_cell.length_b   1.000
_cell.length_c   1.000
_cell.angle_alpha   90.00
_cell.angle_beta   90.00
_cell.angle_gamma   90.00
#
_symmetry.space_group_name_H-M   'P 1'
#
loop_
_entity.id
_entity.type
_entity.pdbx_description
1 polymer ?
#
loop_
_entity_poly.entity_id
_entity_poly.type
_entity_poly.pdbx_seq_one_letter_code
_entity_poly.pdbx_strand_id
1 'polypeptide(L)' 'SLRTARYRYTEWGEQGVQGIELYDHQHDPNEMRNLAKLPEHSHLIDQLAQQLHKRIAVARKLPKIKGN' A
#
# COMPACT_ATOMS: atom_id res chain seq x y z
N SER A 1 -1.24 -4.93 0.15
CA SER A 1 -0.79 -3.83 1.02
C SER A 1 0.73 -3.75 1.03
N LEU A 2 1.28 -2.61 1.45
CA LEU A 2 2.69 -2.28 1.58
C LEU A 2 2.94 -1.73 2.99
N ARG A 3 4.00 -2.18 3.66
CA ARG A 3 4.45 -1.61 4.94
C ARG A 3 5.86 -1.06 4.77
N THR A 4 6.06 0.17 5.23
CA THR A 4 7.37 0.81 5.35
C THR A 4 7.73 0.94 6.84
N ALA A 5 8.84 1.60 7.15
CA ALA A 5 9.25 1.86 8.52
C ALA A 5 8.34 2.84 9.29
N ARG A 6 7.46 3.58 8.60
CA ARG A 6 6.56 4.58 9.22
C ARG A 6 5.09 4.42 8.80
N TYR A 7 4.85 3.93 7.58
CA TYR A 7 3.51 3.92 7.00
C TYR A 7 3.03 2.51 6.69
N ARG A 8 1.74 2.28 6.90
CA ARG A 8 0.99 1.16 6.32
C ARG A 8 0.10 1.69 5.21
N TYR A 9 0.27 1.14 4.01
CA TYR A 9 -0.49 1.50 2.83
C TYR A 9 -1.25 0.29 2.29
N THR A 10 -2.53 0.46 2.02
CA THR A 10 -3.39 -0.61 1.47
C THR A 10 -4.17 -0.07 0.27
N GLU A 11 -4.19 -0.86 -0.80
CA GLU A 11 -5.08 -0.68 -1.93
C GLU A 11 -6.02 -1.88 -2.02
N TRP A 12 -7.27 -1.61 -2.34
CA TRP A 12 -8.30 -2.61 -2.60
C TRP A 12 -8.74 -2.53 -4.07
N GLY A 13 -8.93 -3.68 -4.72
CA GLY A 13 -9.19 -3.75 -6.16
C GLY A 13 -7.94 -3.48 -7.02
N GLU A 14 -8.12 -3.50 -8.33
CA GLU A 14 -7.04 -3.14 -9.26
C GLU A 14 -6.72 -1.66 -9.11
N GLN A 15 -5.46 -1.34 -8.81
CA GLN A 15 -4.99 0.05 -8.66
C GLN A 15 -5.79 0.89 -7.63
N GLY A 16 -6.34 0.25 -6.59
CA GLY A 16 -7.04 0.97 -5.52
C GLY A 16 -8.47 1.41 -5.87
N VAL A 17 -9.08 0.93 -6.96
CA VAL A 17 -10.45 1.33 -7.37
C VAL A 17 -11.53 1.04 -6.32
N GLN A 18 -11.31 0.11 -5.41
CA GLN A 18 -12.24 -0.21 -4.31
C GLN A 18 -11.90 0.51 -3.00
N GLY A 19 -10.81 1.28 -2.98
CA GLY A 19 -10.41 2.08 -1.83
C GLY A 19 -8.92 2.04 -1.56
N ILE A 20 -8.46 3.10 -0.91
CA ILE A 20 -7.08 3.30 -0.49
C ILE A 20 -7.07 3.65 1.00
N GLU A 21 -6.12 3.08 1.72
CA GLU A 21 -5.88 3.40 3.12
C GLU A 21 -4.40 3.73 3.35
N LEU A 22 -4.15 4.73 4.20
CA LEU A 22 -2.82 5.13 4.64
C LEU A 22 -2.86 5.39 6.15
N TYR A 23 -2.00 4.71 6.90
CA TYR A 23 -1.85 4.89 8.34
C TYR A 23 -0.39 5.23 8.68
N ASP A 24 -0.17 6.19 9.58
CA ASP A 24 1.14 6.54 10.13
C ASP A 24 1.30 5.85 11.49
N HIS A 25 1.88 4.66 11.53
CA HIS A 25 1.97 3.89 12.78
C HIS A 25 2.94 4.50 13.80
N GLN A 26 3.76 5.48 13.39
CA GLN A 26 4.65 6.19 14.31
C GLN A 26 3.86 7.19 15.17
N HIS A 27 2.88 7.88 14.59
CA HIS A 27 2.06 8.87 15.30
C HIS A 27 0.67 8.34 15.69
N ASP A 28 0.23 7.25 15.06
CA ASP A 28 -1.05 6.57 15.29
C ASP A 28 -0.82 5.05 15.35
N PRO A 29 -0.22 4.54 16.45
CA PRO A 29 0.13 3.12 16.58
C PRO A 29 -1.10 2.18 16.57
N ASN A 30 -2.29 2.72 16.82
CA ASN A 30 -3.56 1.99 16.77
C ASN A 30 -4.22 2.04 15.38
N GLU A 31 -3.61 2.73 14.40
CA GLU A 31 -4.11 2.86 13.02
C GLU A 31 -5.57 3.32 12.95
N MET A 32 -5.97 4.26 13.83
CA MET A 32 -7.34 4.74 13.94
C MET A 32 -7.70 5.78 12.87
N ARG A 33 -6.70 6.47 12.30
CA ARG A 33 -6.90 7.58 11.36
C ARG A 33 -6.40 7.22 9.98
N ASN A 34 -7.33 6.97 9.07
CA ASN A 34 -7.02 6.83 7.65
C ASN A 34 -6.67 8.21 7.04
N LEU A 35 -5.42 8.35 6.62
CA LEU A 35 -4.83 9.55 6.04
C LEU A 35 -5.02 9.65 4.51
N ALA A 36 -5.56 8.62 3.86
CA ALA A 36 -5.59 8.50 2.40
C ALA A 36 -6.42 9.60 1.69
N LYS A 37 -7.37 10.21 2.39
CA LYS A 37 -8.23 11.27 1.84
C LYS A 37 -7.68 12.68 2.08
N LEU A 38 -6.57 12.82 2.79
CA LEU A 38 -5.97 14.13 3.07
C LEU A 38 -5.07 14.55 1.91
N PRO A 39 -5.26 15.74 1.31
CA PRO A 39 -4.53 16.17 0.13
C PRO A 39 -3.01 16.31 0.38
N GLU A 40 -2.62 16.58 1.62
CA GLU A 40 -1.22 16.65 2.07
C GLU A 40 -0.43 15.34 1.86
N HIS A 41 -1.12 14.21 1.75
CA HIS A 41 -0.48 12.89 1.56
C HIS A 41 -0.59 12.36 0.12
N SER A 42 -1.17 13.12 -0.81
CA SER A 42 -1.31 12.72 -2.22
C SER A 42 0.00 12.24 -2.84
N HIS A 43 1.07 13.04 -2.71
CA HIS A 43 2.38 12.66 -3.24
C HIS A 43 2.93 11.36 -2.61
N LEU A 44 2.74 11.18 -1.31
CA LEU A 44 3.17 9.97 -0.61
C LEU A 44 2.38 8.74 -1.09
N ILE A 45 1.06 8.89 -1.28
CA ILE A 45 0.19 7.84 -1.83
C ILE A 45 0.69 7.42 -3.21
N ASP A 46 0.99 8.36 -4.10
CA ASP A 46 1.48 8.07 -5.44
C ASP A 46 2.80 7.28 -5.41
N GLN A 47 3.72 7.67 -4.52
CA GLN A 47 5.00 6.96 -4.36
C GLN A 47 4.80 5.53 -3.83
N LEU A 48 3.89 5.32 -2.88
CA LEU A 48 3.62 4.01 -2.29
C LEU A 48 2.84 3.11 -3.26
N ALA A 49 1.91 3.67 -4.03
CA ALA A 49 1.17 2.98 -5.09
C ALA A 49 2.13 2.42 -6.15
N GLN A 50 3.04 3.25 -6.67
CA GLN A 50 4.05 2.82 -7.63
C GLN A 50 4.93 1.68 -7.09
N GLN A 51 5.34 1.76 -5.82
CA GLN A 51 6.12 0.69 -5.19
C GLN A 51 5.32 -0.60 -5.04
N LEU A 52 4.05 -0.51 -4.62
CA LEU A 52 3.17 -1.65 -4.47
C LEU A 52 2.92 -2.33 -5.83
N HIS A 53 2.61 -1.55 -6.87
CA HIS A 53 2.35 -2.08 -8.21
C HIS A 53 3.58 -2.75 -8.81
N LYS A 54 4.77 -2.18 -8.62
CA LYS A 54 6.04 -2.84 -9.02
C LYS A 54 6.19 -4.20 -8.33
N ARG A 55 5.95 -4.27 -7.01
CA ARG A 55 6.00 -5.53 -6.26
C ARG A 55 4.99 -6.56 -6.75
N ILE A 56 3.75 -6.13 -7.02
CA ILE A 56 2.69 -7.00 -7.56
C ILE A 56 3.08 -7.51 -8.95
N ALA A 57 3.59 -6.63 -9.83
CA ALA A 57 4.01 -7.01 -11.18
C ALA A 57 5.16 -8.03 -11.16
N VAL A 58 6.15 -7.84 -10.26
CA VAL A 58 7.22 -8.82 -10.05
C VAL A 58 6.63 -10.15 -9.55
N ALA A 59 5.81 -10.13 -8.50
CA ALA A 59 5.22 -11.35 -7.94
C ALA A 59 4.33 -12.11 -8.94
N ARG A 60 3.63 -11.41 -9.84
CA ARG A 60 2.85 -12.02 -10.93
C ARG A 60 3.73 -12.69 -11.99
N LYS A 61 4.95 -12.19 -12.21
CA LYS A 61 5.90 -12.74 -13.19
C LYS A 61 6.66 -13.96 -12.66
N LEU A 62 6.83 -14.11 -11.34
CA LEU A 62 7.38 -15.33 -10.77
C LEU A 62 6.30 -16.43 -10.77
N PRO A 63 6.42 -17.50 -11.58
CA PRO A 63 5.50 -18.61 -11.48
C PRO A 63 5.64 -19.23 -10.07
N LYS A 64 4.51 -19.59 -9.45
CA LYS A 64 4.53 -20.42 -8.23
C LYS A 64 5.14 -21.76 -8.61
N ILE A 65 6.43 -21.95 -8.37
CA ILE A 65 7.05 -23.27 -8.44
C ILE A 65 6.37 -24.08 -7.33
N LYS A 66 5.52 -25.03 -7.74
CA LYS A 66 4.77 -25.94 -6.87
C LYS A 66 5.76 -26.64 -5.94
N GLY A 67 5.51 -26.55 -4.63
CA GLY A 67 6.09 -27.49 -3.68
C GLY A 67 5.62 -28.90 -4.03
N ASN A 68 6.59 -29.80 -4.07
CA ASN A 68 6.46 -31.24 -4.28
C ASN A 68 5.70 -31.91 -3.13
#